data_AF-A0A5C5URQ2-F1
#
_entry.id   AF-A0A5C5URQ2-F1
#
_cell.length_a   1.000
_cell.length_b   1.000
_cell.length_c   1.000
_cell.angle_alpha   90.00
_cell.angle_beta   90.00
_cell.angle_gamma   90.00
#
_symmetry.space_group_name_H-M   'P 1'
#
loop_
_entity.id
_entity.type
_entity.pdbx_description
1 polymer ?
#
loop_
_entity_poly.entity_id
_entity_poly.type
_entity_poly.pdbx_seq_one_letter_code
_entity_poly.pdbx_strand_id
1 'polypeptide(L)' 'MGMFLLLCIIAVAIFVGVASKKFYDKPYVVNFAIALLMLLLVIQTIMMQPITAFGYAAIAICSIAFLFQLVLGVKNVKA' A
#
# COMPACT_ATOMS: atom_id res chain seq x y z
N MET A 1 -11.32 -13.66 9.83
CA MET A 1 -10.00 -13.03 9.58
C MET A 1 -9.86 -12.52 8.14
N GLY A 2 -9.99 -13.39 7.11
CA GLY A 2 -9.73 -12.99 5.71
C GLY A 2 -10.63 -11.88 5.15
N MET A 3 -11.93 -11.88 5.47
CA MET A 3 -12.89 -10.90 4.93
C MET A 3 -12.70 -9.47 5.46
N PHE A 4 -12.27 -9.33 6.73
CA PHE A 4 -11.99 -8.03 7.33
C PHE A 4 -10.77 -7.36 6.69
N LEU A 5 -9.68 -8.12 6.51
CA LEU A 5 -8.46 -7.63 5.86
C LEU A 5 -8.74 -7.21 4.40
N LEU A 6 -9.55 -8.00 3.70
CA LEU A 6 -9.94 -7.74 2.32
C LEU A 6 -10.80 -6.46 2.21
N LEU A 7 -11.74 -6.26 3.14
CA LEU A 7 -12.50 -5.01 3.26
C LEU A 7 -11.60 -3.80 3.55
N CYS A 8 -10.61 -3.93 4.43
CA CYS A 8 -9.63 -2.88 4.70
C CYS A 8 -8.82 -2.53 3.44
N ILE A 9 -8.37 -3.53 2.68
CA ILE A 9 -7.64 -3.31 1.42
C ILE A 9 -8.51 -2.55 0.42
N ILE A 10 -9.77 -2.98 0.24
CA ILE A 10 -10.70 -2.31 -0.69
C ILE A 10 -10.93 -0.85 -0.25
N ALA A 11 -11.19 -0.62 1.04
CA ALA A 11 -11.41 0.73 1.56
C ALA A 11 -10.19 1.63 1.34
N VAL A 12 -8.98 1.12 1.59
CA VAL A 12 -7.73 1.86 1.36
C VAL A 12 -7.46 2.05 -0.13
N ALA A 13 -7.78 1.08 -0.99
CA ALA A 13 -7.65 1.21 -2.44
C ALA A 13 -8.55 2.33 -3.00
N ILE A 14 -9.80 2.37 -2.54
CA ILE A 14 -10.73 3.46 -2.89
C ILE A 14 -10.18 4.79 -2.38
N PHE A 15 -9.70 4.84 -1.14
CA PHE A 15 -9.10 6.04 -0.57
C PHE A 15 -7.88 6.53 -1.35
N VAL A 16 -6.99 5.63 -1.78
CA VAL A 16 -5.84 5.96 -2.65
C VAL A 16 -6.31 6.54 -3.98
N GLY A 17 -7.33 5.95 -4.61
CA GLY A 17 -7.89 6.44 -5.88
C GLY A 17 -8.58 7.81 -5.76
N VAL A 18 -9.23 8.07 -4.62
CA VAL A 18 -9.81 9.39 -4.34
C VAL A 18 -8.71 10.39 -3.98
N ALA A 19 -7.73 9.99 -3.18
CA ALA A 19 -6.63 10.84 -2.76
C ALA A 19 -5.75 11.25 -3.94
N SER A 20 -5.50 10.35 -4.88
CA SER A 20 -4.74 10.67 -6.10
C SER A 20 -5.46 11.70 -6.98
N LYS A 21 -6.80 11.72 -7.00
CA LYS A 21 -7.57 12.75 -7.73
C LYS A 21 -7.72 14.07 -6.96
N LYS A 22 -7.91 14.02 -5.64
CA LYS A 22 -8.27 15.19 -4.83
C LYS A 22 -7.07 15.90 -4.20
N PHE A 23 -5.99 15.16 -3.94
CA PHE A 23 -4.78 15.64 -3.29
C PHE A 23 -3.57 15.53 -4.22
N TYR A 24 -3.76 15.69 -5.53
CA TYR A 24 -2.66 15.70 -6.50
C TYR A 24 -1.62 16.78 -6.16
N ASP A 25 -2.08 17.93 -5.66
CA ASP A 25 -1.23 19.02 -5.15
C ASP A 25 -0.46 18.67 -3.86
N LYS A 26 -0.81 17.57 -3.19
CA LYS A 26 -0.20 17.12 -1.93
C LYS A 26 0.28 15.68 -2.06
N PRO A 27 1.38 15.46 -2.79
CA PRO A 27 1.87 14.12 -3.13
C PRO A 27 2.27 13.30 -1.90
N TYR A 28 2.51 13.93 -0.74
CA TYR A 28 2.77 13.22 0.50
C TYR A 28 1.57 12.39 0.98
N VAL A 29 0.34 12.90 0.85
CA VAL A 29 -0.88 12.19 1.29
C VAL A 29 -1.11 10.97 0.41
N VAL A 30 -0.91 11.13 -0.89
CA VAL A 30 -1.05 10.07 -1.89
C VAL A 30 0.00 8.99 -1.65
N ASN A 31 1.27 9.36 -1.49
CA ASN A 31 2.35 8.41 -1.24
C ASN A 31 2.16 7.64 0.06
N PHE A 32 1.69 8.31 1.13
CA PHE A 32 1.42 7.65 2.40
C PHE A 32 0.25 6.66 2.29
N ALA A 33 -0.81 7.03 1.56
CA ALA A 33 -1.94 6.15 1.30
C ALA A 33 -1.53 4.91 0.48
N ILE A 34 -0.68 5.08 -0.55
CA ILE A 34 -0.18 3.96 -1.35
C ILE A 34 0.75 3.06 -0.52
N ALA A 35 1.60 3.62 0.34
CA ALA A 35 2.42 2.83 1.27
C ALA A 35 1.52 1.97 2.18
N LEU A 36 0.45 2.56 2.73
CA LEU A 36 -0.49 1.84 3.60
C LEU A 36 -1.20 0.70 2.86
N LEU A 37 -1.55 0.91 1.59
CA LEU A 37 -2.06 -0.14 0.69
C LEU A 37 -1.05 -1.27 0.50
N MET A 38 0.21 -0.93 0.16
CA MET A 38 1.28 -1.92 -0.07
C MET A 38 1.54 -2.76 1.18
N LEU A 39 1.51 -2.16 2.36
CA LEU A 39 1.64 -2.87 3.63
C LEU A 39 0.51 -3.89 3.83
N LEU A 40 -0.74 -3.48 3.58
CA LEU A 40 -1.91 -4.37 3.70
C LEU A 40 -1.84 -5.54 2.71
N LEU A 41 -1.35 -5.31 1.50
CA LEU A 41 -1.15 -6.36 0.49
C LEU A 41 -0.05 -7.35 0.91
N VAL A 42 1.05 -6.87 1.49
CA VAL A 42 2.09 -7.76 2.05
C VAL A 42 1.51 -8.65 3.14
N ILE A 43 0.77 -8.06 4.10
CA ILE A 43 0.12 -8.82 5.18
C ILE A 43 -0.85 -9.86 4.60
N GLN A 44 -1.69 -9.47 3.63
CA GLN A 44 -2.61 -10.39 2.97
C GLN A 44 -1.89 -11.56 2.30
N THR A 45 -0.80 -11.27 1.61
CA THR A 45 -0.04 -12.28 0.85
C THR A 45 0.66 -13.26 1.79
N ILE A 46 1.15 -12.81 2.95
CA ILE A 46 1.71 -13.67 4.00
C ILE A 46 0.63 -14.59 4.61
N MET A 47 -0.59 -14.08 4.76
CA MET A 47 -1.72 -14.84 5.31
C MET A 47 -2.33 -15.85 4.33
N MET A 48 -2.11 -15.69 3.03
CA MET A 48 -2.49 -16.70 2.03
C MET A 48 -1.47 -17.85 2.04
N GLN A 49 -1.79 -18.93 2.76
CA GLN A 49 -1.08 -20.19 2.65
C GLN A 49 -1.85 -21.16 1.74
N PRO A 50 -1.15 -21.92 0.85
CA PRO A 50 0.29 -21.90 0.62
C PRO A 50 0.74 -20.69 -0.22
N ILE A 51 1.88 -20.10 0.16
CA ILE A 51 2.47 -18.98 -0.59
C ILE A 51 3.06 -19.54 -1.89
N THR A 52 2.50 -19.13 -3.02
CA THR A 52 3.02 -19.46 -4.34
C THR A 52 4.27 -18.63 -4.66
N ALA A 53 5.04 -19.00 -5.69
CA ALA A 53 6.17 -18.19 -6.16
C ALA A 53 5.75 -16.73 -6.48
N PHE A 54 4.51 -16.55 -6.98
CA PHE A 54 3.90 -15.24 -7.17
C PHE A 54 3.70 -14.46 -5.86
N GLY A 55 3.31 -15.15 -4.78
CA GLY A 55 3.17 -14.55 -3.45
C GLY A 55 4.51 -14.04 -2.91
N TYR A 56 5.58 -14.80 -3.06
CA TYR A 56 6.93 -14.35 -2.68
C TYR A 56 7.39 -13.14 -3.50
N ALA A 57 7.16 -13.16 -4.82
CA ALA A 57 7.47 -12.03 -5.68
C ALA A 57 6.66 -10.77 -5.29
N ALA A 58 5.36 -10.93 -5.01
CA ALA A 58 4.50 -9.83 -4.59
C ALA A 58 4.96 -9.24 -3.25
N ILE A 59 5.32 -10.06 -2.26
CA ILE A 59 5.84 -9.60 -0.98
C ILE A 59 7.13 -8.80 -1.17
N ALA A 60 8.06 -9.29 -1.98
CA ALA A 60 9.33 -8.61 -2.24
C ALA A 60 9.11 -7.26 -2.93
N ILE A 61 8.31 -7.22 -4.00
CA ILE A 61 8.04 -6.00 -4.77
C ILE A 61 7.25 -4.99 -3.92
N CYS A 62 6.19 -5.42 -3.22
CA CYS A 62 5.39 -4.53 -2.39
C CYS A 62 6.19 -3.99 -1.19
N SER A 63 7.10 -4.78 -0.62
CA SER A 63 7.98 -4.31 0.45
C SER A 63 8.99 -3.27 -0.03
N ILE A 64 9.56 -3.44 -1.23
CA ILE A 64 10.45 -2.44 -1.83
C ILE A 64 9.67 -1.16 -2.15
N ALA A 65 8.51 -1.30 -2.80
CA ALA A 65 7.66 -0.16 -3.14
C ALA A 65 7.20 0.61 -1.89
N PHE A 66 6.87 -0.10 -0.81
CA PHE A 66 6.55 0.48 0.49
C PHE A 66 7.67 1.38 1.00
N LEU A 67 8.92 0.93 0.97
CA LEU A 67 10.06 1.75 1.41
C LEU A 67 10.21 3.01 0.55
N PHE A 68 10.09 2.90 -0.78
CA PHE A 68 10.15 4.06 -1.67
C PHE A 68 9.03 5.06 -1.40
N GLN A 69 7.80 4.59 -1.24
CA GLN A 69 6.63 5.43 -0.96
C GLN A 69 6.71 6.07 0.43
N LEU A 70 7.29 5.38 1.40
CA LEU A 70 7.52 5.91 2.74
C LEU A 70 8.60 7.00 2.71
N VAL A 71 9.74 6.77 2.04
CA VAL A 71 10.80 7.78 1.89
C VAL A 71 10.30 9.02 1.14
N LEU A 72 9.61 8.83 0.02
CA LEU A 72 9.04 9.95 -0.76
C LEU A 72 7.93 10.65 0.02
N GLY A 73 7.09 9.91 0.74
CA GLY A 73 6.07 10.47 1.63
C GLY A 73 6.68 11.37 2.70
N VAL A 74 7.72 10.90 3.41
CA VAL A 74 8.42 11.67 4.46
C VAL A 74 9.13 12.89 3.87
N LYS A 75 9.79 12.76 2.70
CA LYS A 75 10.42 13.90 2.03
C LYS A 75 9.41 14.97 1.61
N ASN A 76 8.25 14.57 1.09
CA ASN A 76 7.21 15.49 0.64
C ASN A 76 6.43 16.16 1.78
N VAL A 77 6.48 15.64 3.02
CA VAL A 77 5.93 16.33 4.20
C VAL A 77 6.83 17.48 4.67
N LYS A 78 8.13 17.40 4.40
CA LYS A 78 9.14 18.38 4.83
C LYS A 78 9.48 19.44 3.78
N ALA A 79 8.99 19.29 2.55
CA ALA A 79 9.13 20.27 1.47
C ALA A 79 7.97 21.28 1.52
#